data_AF-A0A1K2FWH2-F1
#
_entry.id   AF-A0A1K2FWH2-F1
#
_cell.length_a   1.000
_cell.length_b   1.000
_cell.length_c   1.000
_cell.angle_alpha   90.00
_cell.angle_beta   90.00
_cell.angle_gamma   90.00
#
_symmetry.space_group_name_H-M   'P 1'
#
loop_
_entity.id
_entity.type
_entity.pdbx_description
1 polymer ?
#
loop_
_entity_poly.entity_id
_entity_poly.type
_entity_poly.pdbx_seq_one_letter_code
_entity_poly.pdbx_strand_id
1 'polypeptide(L)'
;MNGPLYDPLESLPAARKKLIAAFLGHGMERADAEELLADYEAELAEQLRDEVDEMAADPAAFPKAFREGMHFAANLLDPHDGWGVPPERGGRG
;
A
#
# COMPACT_ATOMS: atom_id res chain seq x y z
N MET A 1 24.82 -9.48 8.20
CA MET A 1 24.47 -9.32 6.77
C MET A 1 23.08 -8.72 6.73
N ASN A 2 22.95 -7.47 6.32
CA ASN A 2 21.64 -6.91 6.00
C ASN A 2 21.22 -7.55 4.68
N GLY A 3 20.11 -8.28 4.66
CA GLY A 3 19.52 -8.79 3.42
C GLY A 3 19.20 -7.64 2.45
N PRO A 4 18.87 -7.93 1.18
CA PRO A 4 18.44 -6.87 0.27
C PRO A 4 17.31 -6.10 0.96
N LEU A 5 17.51 -4.79 1.16
CA LEU A 5 16.48 -3.90 1.65
C LEU A 5 15.33 -3.98 0.66
N TYR A 6 14.23 -4.59 1.08
CA TYR A 6 13.02 -4.68 0.29
C TYR A 6 12.47 -3.26 0.13
N ASP A 7 12.65 -2.66 -1.05
CA ASP A 7 12.01 -1.38 -1.38
C ASP A 7 10.63 -1.68 -1.98
N PRO A 8 9.53 -1.35 -1.27
CA PRO A 8 8.17 -1.58 -1.77
C PRO A 8 7.90 -0.83 -3.09
N LEU A 9 8.52 0.34 -3.29
CA LEU A 9 8.33 1.14 -4.50
C LEU A 9 8.91 0.46 -5.74
N GLU A 10 9.94 -0.38 -5.56
CA GLU A 10 10.54 -1.15 -6.64
C GLU A 10 9.88 -2.54 -6.80
N SER A 11 9.51 -3.17 -5.69
CA SER A 11 9.05 -4.56 -5.66
C SER A 11 7.55 -4.74 -5.94
N LEU A 12 6.69 -3.80 -5.51
CA LEU A 12 5.23 -3.88 -5.75
C LEU A 12 4.89 -3.83 -7.24
N PRO A 13 5.44 -2.91 -8.06
CA PRO A 13 5.19 -2.91 -9.51
C PRO A 13 5.62 -4.22 -10.18
N ALA A 14 6.71 -4.84 -9.70
CA ALA A 14 7.18 -6.12 -10.22
C ALA A 14 6.25 -7.28 -9.83
N ALA A 15 5.71 -7.28 -8.61
CA ALA A 15 4.70 -8.24 -8.16
C ALA A 15 3.40 -8.09 -8.96
N ARG A 16 2.92 -6.85 -9.14
CA ARG A 16 1.72 -6.54 -9.93
C ARG A 16 1.84 -7.07 -11.36
N LYS A 17 2.98 -6.86 -12.01
CA LYS A 17 3.25 -7.41 -13.35
C LYS A 17 3.15 -8.93 -13.40
N LYS A 18 3.64 -9.64 -12.37
CA LYS A 18 3.55 -11.11 -12.29
C LYS A 18 2.11 -11.59 -12.10
N LEU A 19 1.34 -10.90 -11.25
CA LEU A 19 -0.08 -11.21 -11.03
C LEU A 19 -0.90 -11.00 -12.31
N ILE A 20 -0.74 -9.86 -12.98
CA ILE A 20 -1.39 -9.60 -14.28
C ILE A 20 -1.01 -10.69 -15.28
N ALA A 21 0.27 -11.03 -15.42
CA ALA A 21 0.70 -12.08 -16.34
C ALA A 21 0.06 -13.45 -16.02
N ALA A 22 -0.15 -13.77 -14.74
CA ALA A 22 -0.84 -14.99 -14.33
C ALA A 22 -2.33 -14.96 -14.71
N PHE A 23 -3.04 -13.85 -14.46
CA PHE A 23 -4.44 -13.69 -14.85
C PHE A 23 -4.64 -13.83 -16.36
N LEU A 24 -3.77 -13.20 -17.16
CA LEU A 24 -3.77 -13.34 -18.61
C LEU A 24 -3.53 -14.79 -19.05
N GLY A 25 -2.61 -15.51 -18.37
CA GLY A 25 -2.36 -16.93 -18.61
C GLY A 25 -3.55 -17.84 -18.32
N HIS A 26 -4.51 -17.37 -17.51
CA HIS A 26 -5.77 -18.05 -17.21
C HIS A 26 -6.96 -17.57 -18.07
N GLY A 27 -6.71 -16.70 -19.05
CA GLY A 27 -7.73 -16.25 -20.02
C GLY A 27 -8.54 -15.03 -19.59
N MET A 28 -8.12 -14.30 -18.55
CA MET A 28 -8.69 -13.00 -18.20
C MET A 28 -8.17 -11.93 -19.17
N GLU A 29 -9.00 -10.95 -19.53
CA GLU A 29 -8.56 -9.80 -20.31
C GLU A 29 -7.68 -8.88 -19.47
N ARG A 30 -6.77 -8.14 -20.13
CA ARG A 30 -5.84 -7.25 -19.43
C ARG A 30 -6.56 -6.17 -18.63
N ALA A 31 -7.58 -5.55 -19.22
CA ALA A 31 -8.34 -4.49 -18.58
C ALA A 31 -9.01 -5.00 -17.29
N ASP A 32 -9.69 -6.15 -17.37
CA ASP A 32 -10.34 -6.79 -16.22
C ASP A 32 -9.33 -7.16 -15.11
N ALA A 33 -8.14 -7.65 -15.49
CA ALA A 33 -7.08 -7.98 -14.52
C ALA A 33 -6.50 -6.74 -13.83
N GLU A 34 -6.35 -5.64 -14.57
CA GLU A 34 -5.87 -4.36 -14.05
C GLU A 34 -6.92 -3.71 -13.12
N GLU A 35 -8.20 -3.75 -13.51
CA GLU A 35 -9.35 -3.29 -12.72
C GLU A 35 -9.50 -4.09 -11.42
N LEU A 36 -9.52 -5.42 -11.50
CA LEU A 36 -9.62 -6.30 -10.31
C LEU A 36 -8.50 -6.04 -9.30
N LEU A 37 -7.26 -5.85 -9.77
CA LEU A 37 -6.15 -5.55 -8.88
C LEU A 37 -6.25 -4.16 -8.27
N ALA A 38 -6.74 -3.17 -9.02
CA ALA A 38 -6.95 -1.83 -8.50
C ALA A 38 -8.04 -1.81 -7.42
N ASP A 39 -9.16 -2.50 -7.65
CA ASP A 39 -10.24 -2.63 -6.66
C ASP A 39 -9.76 -3.31 -5.38
N TYR A 40 -9.00 -4.41 -5.53
CA TYR A 40 -8.43 -5.12 -4.40
C TYR A 40 -7.41 -4.27 -3.60
N GLU A 41 -6.53 -3.55 -4.29
CA GLU A 41 -5.57 -2.64 -3.65
C GLU A 41 -6.29 -1.51 -2.89
N ALA A 42 -7.39 -0.97 -3.45
CA ALA A 42 -8.19 0.06 -2.81
C ALA A 42 -8.92 -0.44 -1.55
N GLU A 43 -9.55 -1.62 -1.61
CA GLU A 43 -10.22 -2.25 -0.46
C GLU A 43 -9.21 -2.54 0.66
N LEU A 44 -8.03 -3.07 0.31
CA LEU A 44 -6.98 -3.34 1.29
C LEU A 44 -6.43 -2.03 1.89
N ALA A 45 -6.30 -0.98 1.08
CA ALA A 45 -5.90 0.32 1.58
C ALA A 45 -6.92 0.80 2.62
N GLU A 46 -8.22 0.81 2.31
CA GLU A 46 -9.32 1.20 3.20
C GLU A 46 -9.29 0.42 4.53
N GLN A 47 -9.12 -0.90 4.50
CA GLN A 47 -9.01 -1.71 5.71
C GLN A 47 -7.85 -1.29 6.60
N LEU A 48 -6.68 -1.01 6.02
CA LEU A 48 -5.54 -0.49 6.78
C LEU A 48 -5.85 0.88 7.38
N ARG A 49 -6.67 1.71 6.71
CA ARG A 49 -7.09 3.02 7.22
C ARG A 49 -7.95 2.87 8.46
N ASP A 50 -8.98 2.04 8.37
CA ASP A 50 -9.90 1.74 9.46
C ASP A 50 -9.14 1.19 10.67
N GLU A 51 -8.19 0.27 10.45
CA GLU A 51 -7.34 -0.25 11.51
C GLU A 51 -6.50 0.85 12.19
N VAL A 52 -5.94 1.80 11.42
CA VAL A 52 -5.20 2.92 12.02
C VAL A 52 -6.12 3.80 12.86
N ASP A 53 -7.31 4.11 12.37
CA ASP A 53 -8.28 4.97 13.06
C ASP A 53 -8.78 4.32 14.36
N GLU A 54 -9.04 3.01 14.34
CA GLU A 54 -9.33 2.24 15.56
C GLU A 54 -8.17 2.27 16.55
N MET A 55 -6.93 2.13 16.08
CA MET A 55 -5.72 2.20 16.92
C MET A 55 -5.45 3.60 17.47
N ALA A 56 -5.93 4.65 16.79
CA ALA A 56 -5.84 6.03 17.28
C ALA A 56 -6.74 6.27 18.51
N ALA A 57 -7.75 5.42 18.72
CA ALA A 57 -8.60 5.48 19.91
C ALA A 57 -7.87 5.05 21.21
N ASP A 58 -6.79 4.26 21.10
CA ASP A 58 -5.88 3.95 22.21
C ASP A 58 -4.39 4.11 21.82
N PRO A 59 -3.87 5.35 21.90
CA PRO A 59 -2.49 5.64 21.52
C PRO A 59 -1.43 4.96 22.38
N ALA A 60 -1.78 4.44 23.56
CA ALA A 60 -0.85 3.77 24.46
C ALA A 60 -0.57 2.32 24.05
N ALA A 61 -1.56 1.66 23.44
CA ALA A 61 -1.43 0.29 22.92
C ALA A 61 -0.60 0.24 21.63
N PHE A 62 -0.67 1.27 20.80
CA PHE A 62 -0.03 1.29 19.47
C PHE A 62 1.03 2.39 19.37
N PRO A 63 2.31 2.04 19.18
CA PRO A 63 3.35 3.04 18.97
C PRO A 63 3.11 3.87 17.70
N LYS A 64 3.49 5.15 17.72
CA LYS A 64 3.36 6.07 16.57
C LYS A 64 3.98 5.50 15.29
N ALA A 65 5.16 4.90 15.38
CA ALA A 65 5.86 4.31 14.24
C ALA A 65 5.09 3.16 13.57
N PHE A 66 4.27 2.42 14.34
CA PHE A 66 3.42 1.37 13.81
C PHE A 66 2.30 1.97 12.95
N ARG A 67 1.58 2.96 13.48
CA ARG A 67 0.53 3.69 12.73
C ARG A 67 1.07 4.38 11.48
N GLU A 68 2.24 5.01 11.56
CA GLU A 68 2.92 5.62 10.41
C GLU A 68 3.28 4.58 9.33
N GLY A 69 3.69 3.38 9.74
CA GLY A 69 3.94 2.26 8.83
C GLY A 69 2.68 1.79 8.09
N MET A 70 1.54 1.70 8.79
CA MET A 70 0.27 1.31 8.17
C MET A 70 -0.27 2.40 7.23
N HIS A 71 -0.16 3.68 7.59
CA HIS A 71 -0.44 4.79 6.68
C HIS A 71 0.41 4.72 5.41
N PHE A 72 1.72 4.47 5.57
CA PHE A 72 2.62 4.34 4.42
C PHE A 72 2.22 3.17 3.52
N ALA A 73 1.79 2.04 4.10
CA ALA A 73 1.30 0.89 3.33
C ALA A 73 -0.01 1.19 2.59
N ALA A 74 -0.99 1.84 3.24
CA ALA A 74 -2.24 2.25 2.59
C ALA A 74 -1.98 3.16 1.39
N ASN A 75 -1.09 4.16 1.54
CA ASN A 75 -0.76 5.09 0.45
C ASN A 75 0.07 4.48 -0.67
N LEU A 76 0.78 3.38 -0.41
CA LEU A 76 1.44 2.62 -1.47
C LEU A 76 0.44 1.86 -2.33
N LEU A 77 -0.63 1.37 -1.73
CA LEU A 77 -1.68 0.59 -2.40
C LEU A 77 -2.64 1.52 -3.17
N ASP A 78 -3.03 2.63 -2.55
CA ASP A 78 -3.95 3.60 -3.14
C ASP A 78 -3.44 5.04 -2.89
N PRO A 79 -2.58 5.56 -3.78
CA PRO A 79 -2.01 6.90 -3.66
C PRO A 79 -2.98 8.02 -4.07
N HIS A 80 -4.16 7.70 -4.60
CA HIS A 80 -5.03 8.67 -5.27
C HIS A 80 -6.20 9.17 -4.40
N ASP A 81 -6.49 8.54 -3.27
CA ASP A 81 -7.61 8.94 -2.41
C ASP A 81 -7.33 10.18 -1.53
N GLY A 82 -6.08 10.65 -1.50
CA GLY A 82 -5.68 11.82 -0.73
C GLY A 82 -5.49 11.59 0.77
N TRP A 83 -5.53 10.33 1.23
CA TRP A 83 -5.32 9.92 2.63
C TRP A 83 -3.83 9.91 3.02
N GLY A 84 -3.17 11.05 2.80
CA GLY A 84 -1.78 11.26 3.18
C GLY A 84 -0.89 11.57 1.99
N VAL A 85 -0.92 12.84 1.58
CA VAL A 85 0.33 13.49 1.18
C VAL A 85 1.31 13.24 2.34
N PRO A 86 2.42 12.51 2.15
CA PRO A 86 3.40 12.38 3.20
C PRO A 86 3.88 13.80 3.54
N PRO A 87 3.99 14.19 4.83
CA PRO A 87 4.69 15.42 5.16
C PRO A 87 6.06 15.32 4.52
N GLU A 88 6.41 16.31 3.71
CA GLU A 88 7.62 16.33 2.89
C GLU A 88 8.79 15.71 3.66
N ARG A 89 9.46 14.71 3.08
CA ARG A 89 10.70 14.17 3.65
C ARG A 89 11.69 15.32 3.79
N GLY A 90 11.74 15.92 4.98
CA GLY A 90 12.78 16.80 5.47
C GLY A 90 13.43 17.72 4.43
N GLY A 91 12.71 18.74 3.97
CA GLY A 91 13.37 19.95 3.50
C GLY A 91 14.05 20.62 4.70
N ARG A 92 15.35 20.38 4.88
CA ARG A 92 16.19 21.33 5.62
C ARG A 92 16.20 22.63 4.80
N GLY A 93 15.65 23.68 5.38
CA GLY A 93 15.80 25.07 5.00
C GLY A 93 15.59 25.92 6.23
#